data_AF-A0A842T1S2-F1
#
_entry.id   AF-A0A842T1S2-F1
#
_cell.length_a   1.000
_cell.length_b   1.000
_cell.length_c   1.000
_cell.angle_alpha   90.00
_cell.angle_beta   90.00
_cell.angle_gamma   90.00
#
_symmetry.space_group_name_H-M   'P 1'
#
loop_
_entity.id
_entity.type
_entity.pdbx_description
1 polymer ?
#
loop_
_entity_poly.entity_id
_entity_poly.type
_entity_poly.pdbx_seq_one_letter_code
_entity_poly.pdbx_strand_id
1 'polypeptide(L)'
;MNYIPEENSIKKHKVPKWFHDAKLGIFIHWGLYSVPAFAVTGMNLIESMKRGMEKHFKNNPYAEWYLNTLRISNSPTQKYHKETYGENFSYDQFVPIFNNTIKEWNPKEWVKIFKKIGAR
;
A
#
# COMPACT_ATOMS: atom_id res chain seq x y z
N MET A 1 -3.59 27.43 20.39
CA MET A 1 -4.05 26.46 21.40
C MET A 1 -2.90 25.51 21.66
N ASN A 2 -2.53 25.31 22.92
CA ASN A 2 -1.50 24.34 23.28
C ASN A 2 -2.20 23.03 23.66
N TYR A 3 -1.83 21.93 22.99
CA TYR A 3 -2.28 20.58 23.34
C TYR A 3 -1.27 19.93 24.29
N ILE A 4 -1.76 19.06 25.18
CA ILE A 4 -0.95 18.23 26.07
C ILE A 4 -1.34 16.75 25.87
N PRO A 5 -0.49 15.76 26.19
CA PRO A 5 -0.74 14.34 25.91
C PRO A 5 -1.76 13.71 26.88
N GLU A 6 -2.91 14.35 27.05
CA GLU A 6 -4.05 13.89 27.84
C GLU A 6 -5.29 13.83 26.94
N GLU A 7 -6.10 12.78 27.10
CA GLU A 7 -7.28 12.52 26.27
C GLU A 7 -8.22 13.74 26.19
N ASN A 8 -8.48 14.39 27.33
CA ASN A 8 -9.35 15.56 27.42
C ASN A 8 -8.79 16.79 26.70
N SER A 9 -7.47 16.89 26.55
CA SER A 9 -6.82 17.95 25.78
C SER A 9 -6.95 17.68 24.28
N ILE A 10 -6.65 16.45 23.85
CA ILE A 10 -6.69 16.05 22.43
C ILE A 10 -8.12 16.08 21.87
N LYS A 11 -9.14 15.69 22.65
CA LYS A 11 -10.57 15.74 22.25
C LYS A 11 -11.06 17.15 21.86
N LYS A 12 -10.34 18.20 22.26
CA LYS A 12 -10.64 19.59 21.86
C LYS A 12 -10.28 19.87 20.40
N HIS A 13 -9.37 19.11 19.80
CA HIS A 13 -9.05 19.24 18.38
C HIS A 13 -10.25 18.79 17.53
N LYS A 14 -10.77 19.71 16.72
CA LYS A 14 -11.84 19.44 15.76
C LYS A 14 -11.27 19.23 14.37
N VAL A 15 -12.01 18.53 13.52
CA VAL A 15 -11.66 18.44 12.10
C VAL A 15 -11.56 19.87 11.52
N PRO A 16 -10.44 20.25 10.91
CA PRO A 16 -10.27 21.61 10.39
C PRO A 16 -11.17 21.82 9.17
N LYS A 17 -11.61 23.06 8.97
CA LYS A 17 -12.55 23.42 7.89
C LYS A 17 -12.03 23.00 6.51
N TRP A 18 -10.75 23.18 6.22
CA TRP A 18 -10.17 22.81 4.92
C TRP A 18 -10.34 21.31 4.61
N PHE A 19 -10.16 20.43 5.60
CA PHE A 19 -10.30 18.97 5.41
C PHE A 19 -11.77 18.60 5.29
N HIS A 20 -12.62 19.22 6.13
CA HIS A 20 -14.05 19.04 6.03
C HIS A 20 -14.58 19.44 4.65
N ASP A 21 -14.07 20.55 4.07
CA ASP A 21 -14.50 21.08 2.78
C ASP A 21 -13.83 20.40 1.56
N ALA A 22 -12.75 19.64 1.75
CA ALA A 22 -11.98 19.02 0.67
C ALA A 22 -12.77 17.94 -0.10
N LYS A 23 -13.50 17.08 0.63
CA LYS A 23 -14.37 15.97 0.15
C LYS A 23 -13.69 14.85 -0.66
N LEU A 24 -12.66 15.16 -1.46
CA LEU A 24 -11.94 14.22 -2.31
C LEU A 24 -10.43 14.42 -2.12
N GLY A 25 -9.75 13.34 -1.75
CA GLY A 25 -8.29 13.25 -1.70
C GLY A 25 -7.79 12.05 -2.48
N ILE A 26 -6.49 12.03 -2.79
CA ILE A 26 -5.84 10.90 -3.47
C ILE A 26 -4.91 10.22 -2.50
N PHE A 27 -5.04 8.90 -2.39
CA PHE A 27 -4.15 8.07 -1.60
C PHE A 27 -3.27 7.24 -2.53
N ILE A 28 -1.97 7.24 -2.29
CA ILE A 28 -0.96 6.57 -3.11
C ILE A 28 -0.30 5.48 -2.26
N HIS A 29 -0.49 4.22 -2.66
CA HIS A 29 0.32 3.11 -2.18
C HIS A 29 1.41 2.82 -3.21
N TRP A 30 2.60 3.36 -2.96
CA TRP A 30 3.74 3.20 -3.85
C TRP A 30 5.00 2.95 -3.03
N GLY A 31 5.71 1.87 -3.35
CA GLY A 31 6.91 1.45 -2.62
C GLY A 31 7.55 0.22 -3.26
N LEU A 32 8.42 -0.47 -2.53
CA LEU A 32 9.14 -1.64 -3.05
C LEU A 32 8.21 -2.74 -3.58
N TYR A 33 7.06 -2.94 -2.94
CA TYR A 33 6.03 -3.89 -3.35
C TYR A 33 5.41 -3.57 -4.72
N SER A 34 5.55 -2.34 -5.22
CA SER A 34 5.12 -1.94 -6.55
C SER A 34 6.04 -2.49 -7.65
N VAL A 35 7.27 -2.93 -7.32
CA VAL A 35 8.18 -3.57 -8.28
C VAL A 35 7.66 -4.96 -8.69
N PRO A 36 7.36 -5.89 -7.77
CA PRO A 36 6.80 -7.18 -8.16
C PRO A 36 5.33 -7.11 -8.58
N ALA A 37 4.60 -6.06 -8.21
CA ALA A 37 3.25 -5.75 -8.69
C ALA A 37 2.27 -6.94 -8.67
N PHE A 38 2.34 -7.78 -7.63
CA PHE A 38 1.62 -9.05 -7.59
C PHE A 38 0.83 -9.22 -6.30
N ALA A 39 -0.41 -9.65 -6.48
CA ALA A 39 -1.27 -10.25 -5.47
C ALA A 39 -2.21 -11.22 -6.18
N VAL A 40 -2.82 -12.13 -5.42
CA VAL A 40 -3.89 -12.96 -5.99
C VAL A 40 -5.13 -12.12 -6.23
N THR A 41 -5.72 -12.24 -7.42
CA THR A 41 -6.93 -11.50 -7.79
C THR A 41 -8.18 -12.38 -7.66
N GLY A 42 -9.36 -11.77 -7.80
CA GLY A 42 -10.64 -12.49 -7.82
C GLY A 42 -11.38 -12.54 -6.49
N MET A 43 -10.91 -11.83 -5.47
CA MET A 43 -11.65 -11.58 -4.21
C MET A 43 -11.39 -10.17 -3.70
N ASN A 44 -12.40 -9.54 -3.12
CA ASN A 44 -12.20 -8.33 -2.32
C ASN A 44 -11.82 -8.66 -0.86
N LEU A 45 -11.46 -7.63 -0.09
CA LEU A 45 -11.05 -7.77 1.31
C LEU A 45 -12.10 -8.50 2.16
N ILE A 46 -13.36 -8.13 2.03
CA ILE A 46 -14.45 -8.70 2.84
C ILE A 46 -14.63 -10.20 2.53
N GLU A 47 -14.64 -10.57 1.25
CA GLU A 47 -14.70 -11.96 0.80
C GLU A 47 -13.52 -12.78 1.27
N SER A 48 -12.32 -12.20 1.17
CA SER A 48 -11.08 -12.85 1.60
C SER A 48 -11.07 -13.09 3.12
N MET A 49 -11.46 -12.09 3.92
CA MET A 49 -11.53 -12.22 5.38
C MET A 49 -12.57 -13.26 5.85
N LYS A 50 -13.70 -13.41 5.14
CA LYS A 50 -14.72 -14.43 5.44
C LYS A 50 -14.20 -15.87 5.31
N ARG A 51 -13.08 -16.09 4.61
CA ARG A 51 -12.45 -17.42 4.47
C ARG A 51 -11.58 -17.79 5.68
N GLY A 52 -11.46 -16.91 6.67
CA GLY A 52 -10.62 -17.06 7.85
C GLY A 52 -9.23 -16.43 7.66
N MET A 53 -8.63 -16.02 8.77
CA MET A 53 -7.40 -15.22 8.79
C MET A 53 -6.22 -15.91 8.09
N GLU A 54 -6.05 -17.21 8.29
CA GLU A 54 -4.98 -17.97 7.64
C GLU A 54 -5.11 -17.93 6.11
N LYS A 55 -6.30 -18.24 5.57
CA LYS A 55 -6.56 -18.22 4.12
C LYS A 55 -6.46 -16.80 3.57
N HIS A 56 -6.93 -15.80 4.32
CA HIS A 56 -6.84 -14.39 3.96
C HIS A 56 -5.37 -13.97 3.74
N PHE A 57 -4.50 -14.16 4.73
CA PHE A 57 -3.10 -13.73 4.60
C PHE A 57 -2.33 -14.53 3.55
N LYS A 58 -2.60 -15.82 3.42
CA LYS A 58 -1.96 -16.68 2.41
C LYS A 58 -2.38 -16.31 0.99
N ASN A 59 -3.60 -15.79 0.80
CA ASN A 59 -4.19 -15.39 -0.48
C ASN A 59 -4.58 -13.91 -0.44
N ASN A 60 -3.68 -13.06 0.07
CA ASN A 60 -3.99 -11.67 0.30
C ASN A 60 -4.20 -10.93 -1.04
N PRO A 61 -5.35 -10.25 -1.24
CA PRO A 61 -5.60 -9.51 -2.47
C PRO A 61 -4.82 -8.20 -2.59
N TYR A 62 -4.09 -7.81 -1.54
CA TYR A 62 -3.37 -6.54 -1.48
C TYR A 62 -1.90 -6.71 -1.86
N ALA A 63 -1.49 -6.09 -2.98
CA ALA A 63 -0.12 -6.20 -3.48
C ALA A 63 0.89 -5.54 -2.53
N GLU A 64 0.50 -4.52 -1.76
CA GLU A 64 1.36 -3.92 -0.75
C GLU A 64 1.73 -4.86 0.40
N TRP A 65 0.98 -5.96 0.57
CA TRP A 65 1.29 -7.03 1.53
C TRP A 65 2.27 -8.08 1.01
N TYR A 66 2.88 -7.86 -0.16
CA TYR A 66 3.78 -8.82 -0.84
C TYR A 66 4.81 -9.45 0.12
N LEU A 67 5.56 -8.65 0.87
CA LEU A 67 6.57 -9.16 1.80
C LEU A 67 5.98 -10.06 2.90
N ASN A 68 4.84 -9.68 3.46
CA ASN A 68 4.18 -10.49 4.48
C ASN A 68 3.72 -11.83 3.88
N THR A 69 3.03 -11.80 2.75
CA THR A 69 2.51 -13.02 2.11
C THR A 69 3.62 -13.91 1.54
N LEU A 70 4.74 -13.32 1.10
CA LEU A 70 5.96 -14.03 0.69
C LEU A 70 6.54 -14.90 1.81
N ARG A 71 6.45 -14.46 3.07
CA ARG A 71 6.92 -15.19 4.25
C ARG A 71 6.02 -16.37 4.64
N ILE A 72 4.83 -16.48 4.07
CA ILE A 72 3.89 -17.58 4.34
C ILE A 72 4.21 -18.75 3.42
N SER A 73 4.58 -19.88 4.00
CA SER A 73 4.92 -21.10 3.27
C SER A 73 3.79 -21.55 2.33
N ASN A 74 4.18 -21.92 1.11
CA ASN A 74 3.28 -22.37 0.04
C ASN A 74 2.21 -21.32 -0.33
N SER A 75 2.45 -20.03 -0.07
CA SER A 75 1.57 -18.98 -0.57
C SER A 75 1.75 -18.82 -2.09
N PRO A 76 0.70 -18.38 -2.82
CA PRO A 76 0.84 -18.05 -4.24
C PRO A 76 1.90 -16.97 -4.49
N THR A 77 2.07 -16.02 -3.55
CA THR A 77 3.13 -14.99 -3.63
C THR A 77 4.51 -15.60 -3.54
N GLN A 78 4.74 -16.55 -2.63
CA GLN A 78 6.02 -17.25 -2.51
C GLN A 78 6.33 -18.05 -3.79
N LYS A 79 5.34 -18.76 -4.33
CA LYS A 79 5.49 -19.50 -5.59
C LYS A 79 5.85 -18.56 -6.75
N TYR A 80 5.07 -17.49 -6.94
CA TYR A 80 5.33 -16.47 -7.95
C TYR A 80 6.73 -15.84 -7.81
N HIS A 81 7.15 -15.54 -6.57
CA HIS A 81 8.45 -14.95 -6.30
C HIS A 81 9.60 -15.86 -6.73
N LYS A 82 9.52 -17.14 -6.35
CA LYS A 82 10.51 -18.15 -6.72
C LYS A 82 10.59 -18.34 -8.23
N GLU A 83 9.46 -18.41 -8.92
CA GLU A 83 9.39 -18.60 -10.37
C GLU A 83 9.89 -17.39 -11.15
N THR A 84 9.68 -16.18 -10.63
CA THR A 84 9.99 -14.92 -11.35
C THR A 84 11.38 -14.38 -11.04
N TYR A 85 11.79 -14.42 -9.77
CA TYR A 85 13.02 -13.79 -9.28
C TYR A 85 14.08 -14.80 -8.80
N GLY A 86 13.68 -16.04 -8.53
CA GLY A 86 14.53 -17.10 -8.00
C GLY A 86 14.46 -17.22 -6.47
N GLU A 87 14.80 -18.39 -5.94
CA GLU A 87 14.66 -18.69 -4.51
C GLU A 87 15.60 -17.88 -3.60
N ASN A 88 16.74 -17.43 -4.13
CA ASN A 88 17.74 -16.65 -3.40
C ASN A 88 17.57 -15.13 -3.56
N PHE A 89 16.51 -14.69 -4.25
CA PHE A 89 16.18 -13.27 -4.33
C PHE A 89 15.46 -12.85 -3.05
N SER A 90 16.08 -11.98 -2.27
CA SER A 90 15.47 -11.37 -1.09
C SER A 90 14.60 -10.19 -1.49
N TYR A 91 13.56 -9.90 -0.70
CA TYR A 91 12.68 -8.76 -0.96
C TYR A 91 13.43 -7.41 -1.00
N ASP A 92 14.49 -7.26 -0.20
CA ASP A 92 15.29 -6.02 -0.15
C ASP A 92 16.08 -5.80 -1.44
N GLN A 93 16.27 -6.83 -2.28
CA GLN A 93 16.85 -6.65 -3.62
C GLN A 93 15.92 -5.92 -4.59
N PHE A 94 14.66 -5.66 -4.23
CA PHE A 94 13.82 -4.71 -4.95
C PHE A 94 14.23 -3.25 -4.73
N VAL A 95 14.99 -2.93 -3.67
CA VAL A 95 15.46 -1.55 -3.37
C VAL A 95 16.21 -0.91 -4.54
N PRO A 96 17.29 -1.51 -5.10
CA PRO A 96 18.00 -0.90 -6.22
C PRO A 96 17.11 -0.77 -7.47
N ILE A 97 16.18 -1.70 -7.70
CA ILE A 97 15.25 -1.65 -8.83
C ILE A 97 14.29 -0.47 -8.67
N PHE A 98 13.63 -0.35 -7.51
CA PHE A 98 12.74 0.76 -7.19
C PHE A 98 13.47 2.10 -7.25
N ASN A 99 14.64 2.21 -6.62
CA ASN A 99 15.45 3.42 -6.65
C ASN A 99 15.88 3.81 -8.07
N ASN A 100 16.01 2.85 -8.99
CA ASN A 100 16.28 3.16 -10.39
C ASN A 100 15.02 3.66 -11.12
N THR A 101 13.86 3.01 -10.94
CA THR A 101 12.62 3.41 -11.63
C THR A 101 12.10 4.77 -11.17
N ILE A 102 12.28 5.14 -9.90
CA ILE A 102 11.86 6.46 -9.41
C ILE A 102 12.64 7.63 -10.02
N LYS A 103 13.81 7.39 -10.67
CA LYS A 103 14.55 8.45 -11.36
C LYS A 103 13.80 8.99 -12.57
N GLU A 104 12.93 8.17 -13.17
CA GLU A 104 12.08 8.55 -14.30
C GLU A 104 10.77 9.21 -13.84
N TRP A 105 10.47 9.18 -12.53
CA TRP A 105 9.23 9.71 -12.00
C TRP A 105 9.23 11.24 -11.99
N ASN A 106 8.22 11.83 -12.66
CA ASN A 106 7.97 13.26 -12.60
C ASN A 106 6.75 13.56 -11.71
N PRO A 107 6.94 14.08 -10.48
CA PRO A 107 5.83 14.37 -9.57
C PRO A 107 4.88 15.45 -10.10
N LYS A 108 5.35 16.34 -10.99
CA LYS A 108 4.50 17.40 -11.55
C LYS A 108 3.37 16.85 -12.42
N GLU A 109 3.58 15.74 -13.11
CA GLU A 109 2.53 15.11 -13.91
C GLU A 109 1.42 14.55 -13.02
N TRP A 110 1.77 13.93 -11.90
CA TRP A 110 0.81 13.48 -10.91
C TRP A 110 0.01 14.64 -10.31
N VAL A 111 0.68 15.70 -9.87
CA VAL A 111 0.01 16.88 -9.31
C VAL A 111 -0.96 17.52 -10.32
N LYS A 112 -0.56 17.62 -11.60
CA LYS A 112 -1.46 18.10 -12.67
C LYS A 112 -2.72 17.24 -12.77
N ILE A 113 -2.58 15.91 -12.73
CA ILE A 113 -3.70 14.97 -12.79
C ILE A 113 -4.59 15.11 -11.55
N PHE A 114 -4.01 15.12 -10.34
CA PHE A 114 -4.76 15.22 -9.08
C PHE A 114 -5.55 16.53 -9.00
N LYS A 115 -4.94 17.64 -9.43
CA LYS A 115 -5.63 18.91 -9.55
C LYS A 115 -6.75 18.86 -10.59
N LYS A 116 -6.51 18.23 -11.75
CA LYS A 116 -7.51 18.11 -12.83
C LYS A 116 -8.75 17.32 -12.39
N ILE A 117 -8.60 16.30 -11.55
CA ILE A 117 -9.72 15.51 -11.01
C ILE A 117 -10.39 16.17 -9.79
N GLY A 118 -9.91 17.34 -9.37
CA GLY A 118 -10.52 18.13 -8.29
C GLY A 118 -10.17 17.66 -6.88
N ALA A 119 -9.14 16.82 -6.71
CA ALA A 119 -8.66 16.45 -5.38
C ALA A 119 -8.06 17.67 -4.65
N ARG A 120 -8.22 17.71 -3.33
CA ARG A 120 -7.81 18.83 -2.46
C ARG A 120 -7.00 18.37 -1.27
#